data_AF-A0A5K1E5V5-F1
#
_entry.id   AF-A0A5K1E5V5-F1
#
_cell.length_a   1.000
_cell.length_b   1.000
_cell.length_c   1.000
_cell.angle_alpha   90.00
_cell.angle_beta   90.00
_cell.angle_gamma   90.00
#
_symmetry.space_group_name_H-M   'P 1'
#
loop_
_entity.id
_entity.type
_entity.pdbx_description
1 polymer ?
#
loop_
_entity_poly.entity_id
_entity_poly.type
_entity_poly.pdbx_seq_one_letter_code
_entity_poly.pdbx_strand_id
1 'polypeptide(L)' 'DKKNEHLKNLENSEKLVLFKADLLNYGELYSAIVGCSGVFHVASPVPPGSVPNPE' A
#
# COMPACT_ATOMS: atom_id res chain seq x y z
N ASP A 1 -2.35 -11.53 -11.10
CA ASP A 1 -1.64 -10.51 -11.89
C ASP A 1 -0.19 -10.90 -11.87
N LYS A 2 0.36 -11.26 -13.04
CA LYS A 2 1.72 -11.78 -13.18
C LYS A 2 2.76 -10.85 -12.55
N LYS A 3 2.51 -9.54 -12.52
CA LYS A 3 3.42 -8.57 -11.90
C LYS A 3 3.54 -8.78 -10.38
N ASN A 4 2.45 -9.12 -9.70
CA ASN A 4 2.36 -9.16 -8.24
C ASN A 4 2.24 -10.59 -7.69
N GLU A 5 2.28 -11.61 -8.54
CA GLU A 5 2.14 -13.02 -8.13
C GLU A 5 3.18 -13.48 -7.11
N HIS A 6 4.40 -12.94 -7.22
CA HIS A 6 5.49 -13.24 -6.29
C HIS A 6 5.19 -12.86 -4.84
N LEU A 7 4.29 -11.89 -4.58
CA LEU A 7 3.92 -11.47 -3.22
C LEU A 7 3.22 -12.58 -2.43
N LYS A 8 2.56 -13.51 -3.13
CA LYS A 8 1.90 -14.66 -2.50
C LYS A 8 2.89 -15.69 -1.96
N ASN A 9 4.15 -15.66 -2.42
CA ASN A 9 5.20 -16.58 -2.00
C ASN A 9 6.02 -16.06 -0.81
N LEU A 10 5.66 -14.90 -0.25
CA LEU A 10 6.29 -14.37 0.95
C LEU A 10 5.95 -15.22 2.17
N GLU A 11 6.83 -15.24 3.15
CA GLU A 11 6.54 -15.84 4.45
C GLU A 11 5.38 -15.07 5.13
N ASN A 12 4.44 -15.81 5.72
CA ASN A 12 3.22 -15.27 6.35
C ASN A 12 2.25 -14.54 5.38
N SER A 13 2.21 -14.95 4.11
CA SER A 13 1.33 -14.35 3.09
C SER A 13 -0.16 -14.70 3.27
N GLU A 14 -0.54 -15.55 4.22
CA GLU A 14 -1.93 -15.93 4.49
C GLU A 14 -2.82 -14.76 4.93
N LYS A 15 -2.22 -13.69 5.46
CA LYS A 15 -2.93 -12.44 5.82
C LYS A 15 -2.86 -11.38 4.71
N LEU A 16 -2.14 -11.65 3.62
CA LEU A 16 -1.97 -10.71 2.52
C LEU A 16 -3.16 -10.79 1.56
N VAL A 17 -3.94 -9.72 1.52
CA VAL A 17 -5.00 -9.53 0.52
C VAL A 17 -4.55 -8.47 -0.48
N LEU A 18 -4.57 -8.82 -1.77
CA LEU A 18 -4.22 -7.91 -2.85
C LEU A 18 -5.47 -7.31 -3.46
N PHE A 19 -5.56 -5.99 -3.45
CA PHE A 19 -6.61 -5.22 -4.11
C PHE A 19 -6.04 -4.50 -5.33
N LYS A 20 -6.84 -4.37 -6.38
CA LYS A 20 -6.54 -3.48 -7.50
C LYS A 20 -7.36 -2.21 -7.31
N ALA A 21 -6.69 -1.08 -7.22
CA ALA A 21 -7.31 0.24 -7.09
C ALA A 21 -6.41 1.29 -7.74
N ASP A 22 -7.02 2.30 -8.35
CA ASP A 22 -6.35 3.54 -8.72
C ASP A 22 -6.29 4.49 -7.51
N LEU A 23 -5.09 4.97 -7.18
CA LEU A 23 -4.87 5.91 -6.07
C LEU A 23 -5.57 7.25 -6.28
N LEU A 24 -5.81 7.66 -7.54
CA LEU A 24 -6.51 8.89 -7.87
C LEU A 24 -8.03 8.71 -7.91
N ASN A 25 -8.51 7.46 -7.89
CA ASN A 25 -9.93 7.15 -7.79
C ASN A 25 -10.33 6.94 -6.33
N TYR A 26 -11.00 7.95 -5.76
CA TYR A 26 -11.46 7.92 -4.38
C TYR A 26 -12.32 6.70 -4.05
N GLY A 27 -13.24 6.30 -4.93
CA GLY A 27 -14.16 5.19 -4.67
C GLY A 27 -13.46 3.84 -4.59
N GLU A 28 -12.51 3.62 -5.49
CA GLU A 28 -11.67 2.41 -5.47
C GLU A 28 -10.76 2.37 -4.24
N LEU A 29 -10.10 3.49 -3.94
CA LEU A 29 -9.22 3.58 -2.78
C LEU A 29 -9.98 3.40 -1.46
N TYR A 30 -11.11 4.09 -1.30
CA TYR A 30 -11.98 3.95 -0.12
C TYR A 30 -12.41 2.50 0.09
N SER A 31 -12.88 1.84 -0.98
CA SER A 31 -13.32 0.44 -0.92
C SER A 31 -12.18 -0.52 -0.55
N ALA A 32 -10.94 -0.19 -0.93
CA ALA A 32 -9.77 -1.00 -0.58
C ALA A 32 -9.32 -0.87 0.89
N ILE A 33 -9.66 0.24 1.57
CA ILE A 33 -9.21 0.52 2.95
C ILE A 33 -10.33 0.57 3.99
N VAL A 34 -11.60 0.46 3.57
CA VAL A 34 -12.74 0.53 4.49
C VAL A 34 -12.65 -0.56 5.57
N GLY A 35 -12.79 -0.16 6.84
CA GLY A 35 -12.68 -1.06 7.99
C GLY A 35 -11.25 -1.25 8.53
N CYS A 36 -10.22 -0.71 7.89
CA CYS A 36 -8.87 -0.68 8.46
C CYS A 36 -8.78 0.30 9.64
N SER A 37 -8.09 -0.10 10.71
CA SER A 37 -7.80 0.80 11.86
C SER A 37 -6.71 1.84 11.56
N GLY A 38 -5.86 1.57 10.56
CA GLY A 38 -4.78 2.45 10.13
C GLY A 38 -4.28 2.06 8.74
N VAL A 39 -3.70 3.03 8.02
CA VAL A 39 -3.23 2.85 6.64
C VAL A 39 -1.81 3.41 6.53
N PHE A 40 -0.89 2.61 5.98
CA PHE A 40 0.46 3.05 5.64
C PHE A 40 0.57 3.31 4.14
N HIS A 41 0.82 4.56 3.76
CA HIS A 41 1.11 4.90 2.38
C HIS A 41 2.63 4.86 2.14
N VAL A 42 3.15 3.72 1.71
CA VAL A 42 4.59 3.48 1.50
C VAL A 42 5.12 3.94 0.13
N ALA A 43 4.22 4.33 -0.79
CA ALA A 43 4.57 4.74 -2.16
C ALA A 43 4.78 6.25 -2.31
N SER A 44 5.04 6.98 -1.22
CA SER A 44 5.33 8.41 -1.29
C SER A 44 6.72 8.64 -1.90
N PRO A 45 6.88 9.61 -2.83
CA PRO A 45 8.18 10.02 -3.31
C PRO A 45 9.09 10.44 -2.15
N VAL A 46 10.36 10.05 -2.21
CA VAL A 46 11.39 10.58 -1.30
C VAL A 46 11.66 12.03 -1.70
N PRO A 47 11.53 13.01 -0.77
CA PRO A 47 11.88 14.39 -1.06
C PRO A 47 13.35 14.50 -1.51
N PRO A 48 13.69 15.38 -2.47
CA PRO A 48 15.05 15.49 -2.99
C PRO A 48 16.07 16.08 -1.99
N GLY A 49 15.66 16.46 -0.78
CA GLY A 49 16.51 17.04 0.26
C GLY A 49 16.62 16.16 1.50
N SER A 50 17.58 16.47 2.39
CA SER A 50 17.65 15.80 3.69
C SER A 50 16.37 16.09 4.47
N VAL A 51 15.63 15.05 4.80
CA VAL A 51 14.47 15.16 5.68
C VAL A 51 15.01 15.15 7.12
N PRO A 52 14.84 16.23 7.91
CA PRO A 52 15.26 16.21 9.30
C PRO A 52 14.47 15.13 10.07
N ASN A 53 15.08 14.56 11.10
CA ASN A 53 14.41 13.59 11.96
C ASN A 53 13.11 14.23 12.49
N PRO A 54 11.93 13.61 12.27
CA PRO A 54 10.67 14.14 12.80
C PRO A 54 10.53 14.02 14.33
N GLU A 55 11.47 13.37 15.02
CA GLU A 55 11.61 13.40 16.49
C GLU A 55 12.36 14.64 17.02
#